data_AF-A0A6C0E390-F1
#
_entry.id   AF-A0A6C0E390-F1
#
_cell.length_a   1.000
_cell.length_b   1.000
_cell.length_c   1.000
_cell.angle_alpha   90.00
_cell.angle_beta   90.00
_cell.angle_gamma   90.00
#
_symmetry.space_group_name_H-M   'P 1'
#
loop_
_entity.id
_entity.type
_entity.pdbx_description
1 polymer ?
#
loop_
_entity_poly.entity_id
_entity_poly.type
_entity_poly.pdbx_seq_one_letter_code
_entity_poly.pdbx_strand_id
1 'polypeptide(L)'
;MKIERMDSLGCIIHPVYIKKSKPNSPVSSNKKYISRMVKQDFFLHNEIVLYQVISNYTSSFYIFEIAEKITYHKLNTEQYDLSSFTKSLDKSEFYLLKYPKRTLYSFKELCNASNYINKSHYIRFLINTYRKLLESIDLLLKNNIVHNQICYDTVCIDNHDDALITRFGLSMYTIPSNINHEYIHPFFTTYDPAYPYWPIEFHVLSYLLTNKMETISSLHIDQVVEETISKNKLFARLSSMNNDDGEQYKIQAKQTTMYLNKYINQPLKYIIEDVFCYKHTWDQYALSALFLGILLELQEQERNFIKNQFFISFVQLLECNIYMVPSKRMSLKHTLECFHKLICETDINIFREFMDLMNV
;
A
#
# COMPACT_ATOMS: atom_id res chain seq x y z
N MET A 1 9.63 -26.51 14.74
CA MET A 1 9.14 -25.19 14.31
C MET A 1 8.25 -25.42 13.10
N LYS A 2 6.96 -25.05 13.15
CA LYS A 2 6.08 -25.14 11.97
C LYS A 2 6.01 -23.74 11.37
N ILE A 3 6.52 -23.59 10.16
CA ILE A 3 6.44 -22.34 9.38
C ILE A 3 5.23 -22.50 8.48
N GLU A 4 4.25 -21.62 8.61
CA GLU A 4 3.11 -21.54 7.71
C GLU A 4 3.16 -20.19 7.02
N ARG A 5 2.95 -20.20 5.70
CA ARG A 5 2.83 -18.99 4.89
C ARG A 5 1.37 -18.57 4.95
N MET A 6 1.07 -17.44 5.59
CA MET A 6 -0.16 -16.70 5.28
C MET A 6 0.25 -15.60 4.31
N ASP A 7 -0.31 -15.61 3.12
CA ASP A 7 0.09 -14.72 2.03
C ASP A 7 -0.12 -13.22 2.37
N SER A 8 -0.94 -12.92 3.38
CA SER A 8 -1.18 -11.56 3.88
C SER A 8 -0.15 -11.03 4.90
N LEU A 9 0.57 -11.86 5.65
CA LEU A 9 1.44 -11.40 6.76
C LEU A 9 2.94 -11.77 6.62
N GLY A 10 3.29 -12.55 5.61
CA GLY A 10 4.64 -13.10 5.45
C GLY A 10 4.86 -14.39 6.26
N CYS A 11 6.11 -14.73 6.55
CA CYS A 11 6.44 -15.95 7.31
C CYS A 11 5.93 -15.85 8.75
N ILE A 12 4.88 -16.60 9.07
CA ILE A 12 4.37 -16.75 10.44
C ILE A 12 5.15 -17.86 11.11
N ILE A 13 5.71 -17.55 12.28
CA ILE A 13 6.32 -18.55 13.13
C ILE A 13 5.28 -18.93 14.17
N HIS A 14 4.84 -20.17 14.15
CA HIS A 14 4.18 -20.75 15.31
C HIS A 14 5.27 -21.11 16.32
N PRO A 15 5.45 -20.37 17.43
CA PRO A 15 6.39 -20.79 18.44
C PRO A 15 5.97 -22.18 18.94
N VAL A 16 6.84 -23.15 18.71
CA VAL A 16 6.83 -24.41 19.45
C VAL A 16 7.33 -24.03 20.83
N TYR A 17 6.39 -23.77 21.74
CA TYR A 17 6.71 -23.67 23.15
C TYR A 17 7.28 -25.02 23.58
N ILE A 18 8.60 -25.13 23.70
CA ILE A 18 9.19 -26.08 24.64
C ILE A 18 9.04 -25.41 26.00
N LYS A 19 7.84 -25.47 26.58
CA LYS A 19 7.70 -25.26 28.02
C LYS A 19 8.57 -26.34 28.67
N LYS A 20 9.47 -25.97 29.57
CA LYS A 20 9.80 -26.85 30.70
C LYS A 20 8.53 -26.99 31.55
N SER A 21 7.57 -27.78 31.10
CA SER A 21 6.39 -28.12 31.90
C SER A 21 6.66 -29.42 32.63
N LYS A 22 6.43 -29.39 33.94
CA LYS A 22 6.07 -30.59 34.70
C LYS A 22 4.98 -31.35 33.92
N PRO A 23 4.95 -32.70 33.95
CA PRO A 23 4.27 -33.51 32.93
C PRO A 23 2.73 -33.42 32.85
N ASN A 24 2.03 -32.66 33.69
CA ASN A 24 0.58 -32.88 33.93
C ASN A 24 -0.32 -31.64 33.81
N SER A 25 0.08 -30.56 33.12
CA SER A 25 -0.86 -29.46 32.84
C SER A 25 -1.45 -29.59 31.43
N PRO A 26 -2.79 -29.69 31.26
CA PRO A 26 -3.42 -29.73 29.95
C PRO A 26 -3.06 -28.46 29.17
N VAL A 27 -2.56 -28.64 27.94
CA VAL A 27 -2.20 -27.56 27.04
C VAL A 27 -3.49 -26.86 26.61
N SER A 28 -3.81 -25.72 27.23
CA SER A 28 -4.93 -24.87 26.83
C SER A 28 -4.72 -24.37 25.41
N SER A 29 -5.53 -24.85 24.47
CA SER A 29 -5.36 -24.73 23.02
C SER A 29 -5.87 -23.41 22.39
N ASN A 30 -6.33 -22.43 23.16
CA ASN A 30 -6.77 -21.14 22.62
C ASN A 30 -5.61 -20.13 22.56
N LYS A 31 -4.74 -20.23 21.55
CA LYS A 31 -3.74 -19.19 21.28
C LYS A 31 -4.45 -17.93 20.76
N LYS A 32 -4.53 -16.90 21.60
CA LYS A 32 -5.11 -15.56 21.32
C LYS A 32 -4.39 -14.78 20.21
N TYR A 33 -3.15 -15.17 19.88
CA TYR A 33 -2.26 -14.40 19.02
C TYR A 33 -1.66 -15.21 17.89
N ILE A 34 -1.40 -14.53 16.77
CA ILE A 34 -0.53 -14.96 15.67
C ILE A 34 0.81 -14.24 15.83
N SER A 35 1.93 -14.93 15.64
CA SER A 35 3.26 -14.35 15.86
C SER A 35 4.10 -14.25 14.59
N ARG A 36 4.73 -13.09 14.38
CA ARG A 36 5.70 -12.82 13.32
C ARG A 36 7.03 -12.46 13.95
N MET A 37 8.10 -13.14 13.56
CA MET A 37 9.44 -12.79 14.00
C MET A 37 10.08 -11.86 12.99
N VAL A 38 10.64 -10.76 13.46
CA VAL A 38 11.23 -9.72 12.62
C VAL A 38 12.61 -9.39 13.16
N LYS A 39 13.58 -9.16 12.27
CA LYS A 39 14.91 -8.69 12.64
C LYS A 39 14.80 -7.25 13.16
N GLN A 40 15.59 -6.89 14.16
CA GLN A 40 15.69 -5.50 14.57
C GLN A 40 16.43 -4.70 13.49
N ASP A 41 15.71 -3.75 12.90
CA ASP A 41 16.21 -2.79 11.94
C ASP A 41 15.46 -1.46 12.08
N PHE A 42 15.77 -0.51 11.19
CA PHE A 42 15.12 0.80 11.12
C PHE A 42 13.59 0.68 10.96
N PHE A 43 13.13 -0.22 10.09
CA PHE A 43 11.71 -0.37 9.76
C PHE A 43 10.92 -0.93 10.93
N LEU A 44 11.46 -1.91 11.66
CA LEU A 44 10.82 -2.42 12.87
C LEU A 44 10.71 -1.34 13.95
N HIS A 45 11.79 -0.58 14.17
CA HIS A 45 11.76 0.51 15.15
C HIS A 45 10.67 1.54 14.80
N ASN A 46 10.62 1.92 13.52
CA ASN A 46 9.58 2.80 13.00
C ASN A 46 8.17 2.21 13.16
N GLU A 47 7.95 0.93 12.84
CA GLU A 47 6.66 0.24 13.03
C GLU A 47 6.21 0.25 14.51
N ILE A 48 7.15 0.10 15.46
CA ILE A 48 6.89 0.19 16.91
C ILE A 48 6.49 1.60 17.34
N VAL A 49 7.15 2.64 16.81
CA VAL A 49 6.76 4.03 17.08
C VAL A 49 5.36 4.31 16.52
N LEU A 50 5.09 3.90 15.29
CA LEU A 50 3.77 4.08 14.66
C LEU A 50 2.67 3.37 15.43
N TYR A 51 2.90 2.15 15.91
CA TYR A 51 1.95 1.42 16.75
C TYR A 51 1.43 2.25 17.94
N GLN A 52 2.30 3.00 18.61
CA GLN A 52 1.89 3.85 19.73
C GLN A 52 0.87 4.92 19.32
N VAL A 53 0.97 5.42 18.09
CA VAL A 53 0.07 6.44 17.54
C VAL A 53 -1.25 5.82 17.07
N ILE A 54 -1.21 4.66 16.41
CA ILE A 54 -2.39 4.09 15.73
C ILE A 54 -3.06 2.90 16.44
N SER A 55 -2.58 2.52 17.62
CA SER A 55 -3.10 1.37 18.40
C SER A 55 -4.60 1.43 18.70
N ASN A 56 -5.20 2.62 18.75
CA ASN A 56 -6.63 2.80 19.03
C ASN A 56 -7.53 2.59 17.81
N TYR A 57 -6.99 2.47 16.59
CA TYR A 57 -7.76 2.38 15.34
C TYR A 57 -7.84 0.94 14.81
N THR A 58 -8.05 -0.05 15.69
CA THR A 58 -8.06 -1.48 15.33
C THR A 58 -9.21 -1.92 14.40
N SER A 59 -10.18 -1.03 14.15
CA SER A 59 -11.24 -1.20 13.14
C SER A 59 -10.83 -0.78 11.73
N SER A 60 -9.71 -0.06 11.60
CA SER A 60 -9.19 0.45 10.32
C SER A 60 -7.84 -0.17 9.98
N PHE A 61 -7.09 -0.59 11.00
CA PHE A 61 -5.73 -1.12 10.84
C PHE A 61 -5.59 -2.48 11.51
N TYR A 62 -4.91 -3.40 10.83
CA TYR A 62 -4.47 -4.65 11.43
C TYR A 62 -2.98 -4.58 11.77
N ILE A 63 -2.72 -4.36 13.06
CA ILE A 63 -1.41 -4.10 13.65
C ILE A 63 -1.12 -5.10 14.78
N PHE A 64 0.14 -5.26 15.15
CA PHE A 64 0.50 -6.09 16.31
C PHE A 64 0.03 -5.40 17.60
N GLU A 65 -0.21 -6.16 18.66
CA GLU A 65 -0.52 -5.65 20.01
C GLU A 65 0.70 -5.69 20.93
N ILE A 66 1.65 -6.60 20.66
CA ILE A 66 2.79 -6.88 21.52
C ILE A 66 4.05 -7.03 20.67
N ALA A 67 5.13 -6.37 21.08
CA ALA A 67 6.47 -6.56 20.53
C ALA A 67 7.41 -7.03 21.65
N GLU A 68 7.91 -8.26 21.56
CA GLU A 68 8.81 -8.85 22.55
C GLU A 68 10.20 -9.08 21.96
N LYS A 69 11.24 -8.55 22.60
CA LYS A 69 12.62 -8.84 22.21
C LYS A 69 12.95 -10.31 22.50
N ILE A 70 13.47 -11.03 21.50
CA ILE A 70 13.95 -12.40 21.64
C ILE A 70 15.47 -12.40 21.72
N THR A 71 16.00 -12.97 22.81
CA THR A 71 17.42 -13.29 22.94
C THR A 71 17.64 -14.77 22.65
N TYR A 72 18.41 -15.08 21.61
CA TYR A 72 18.89 -16.44 21.37
C TYR A 72 20.07 -16.74 22.28
N HIS A 73 19.95 -17.76 23.13
CA HIS A 73 21.12 -18.37 23.75
C HIS A 73 21.63 -19.47 22.82
N LYS A 74 22.94 -19.43 22.53
CA LYS A 74 23.64 -20.45 21.73
C LYS A 74 23.33 -21.82 22.33
N LEU A 75 22.71 -22.71 21.55
CA LEU A 75 22.51 -24.10 21.96
C LEU A 75 23.90 -24.74 22.11
N ASN A 76 24.18 -25.35 23.27
CA ASN A 76 25.38 -26.17 23.45
C ASN A 76 25.21 -27.42 22.60
N THR A 77 25.86 -27.46 21.44
CA THR A 77 25.75 -28.54 20.46
C THR A 77 26.89 -29.53 20.64
N GLU A 78 26.70 -30.52 21.53
CA GLU A 78 27.48 -31.77 21.47
C GLU A 78 26.75 -32.87 20.66
N GLN A 79 25.48 -32.67 20.30
CA GLN A 79 24.64 -33.74 19.71
C GLN A 79 24.10 -33.47 18.30
N TYR A 80 24.34 -32.30 17.70
CA TYR A 80 23.85 -31.99 16.35
C TYR A 80 24.92 -31.23 15.57
N ASP A 81 25.32 -31.74 14.41
CA ASP A 81 26.19 -31.07 13.46
C ASP A 81 25.42 -29.93 12.77
N LEU A 82 25.27 -28.82 13.49
CA LEU A 82 24.63 -27.58 13.07
C LEU A 82 25.65 -26.58 12.49
N SER A 83 26.84 -27.05 12.10
CA SER A 83 27.96 -26.23 11.66
C SER A 83 27.65 -25.33 10.44
N SER A 84 26.62 -25.66 9.66
CA SER A 84 26.08 -24.84 8.56
C SER A 84 25.05 -23.79 9.00
N PHE A 85 24.33 -24.01 10.11
CA PHE A 85 23.30 -23.08 10.64
C PHE A 85 23.88 -21.99 11.53
N THR A 86 24.98 -22.26 12.24
CA THR A 86 25.53 -21.35 13.26
C THR A 86 26.54 -20.33 12.74
N LYS A 87 27.02 -20.46 11.49
CA LYS A 87 28.03 -19.54 10.93
C LYS A 87 27.46 -18.19 10.45
N SER A 88 26.14 -18.03 10.34
CA SER A 88 25.51 -16.82 9.79
C SER A 88 24.53 -16.09 10.73
N LEU A 89 24.27 -16.61 11.93
CA LEU A 89 23.54 -15.89 12.96
C LEU A 89 24.49 -14.92 13.65
N ASP A 90 24.79 -13.83 12.95
CA ASP A 90 25.35 -12.63 13.54
C ASP A 90 24.53 -12.23 14.77
N LYS A 91 25.11 -11.46 15.69
CA LYS A 91 24.48 -10.94 16.94
C LYS A 91 23.20 -10.09 16.73
N SER A 92 22.54 -10.21 15.58
CA SER A 92 21.26 -9.61 15.26
C SER A 92 20.20 -9.94 16.30
N GLU A 93 19.64 -8.88 16.87
CA GLU A 93 18.51 -8.94 17.79
C GLU A 93 17.22 -9.16 16.97
N PHE A 94 16.31 -9.99 17.47
CA PHE A 94 15.02 -10.25 16.83
C PHE A 94 13.89 -9.85 17.77
N TYR A 95 12.74 -9.52 17.20
CA TYR A 95 11.49 -9.30 17.94
C TYR A 95 10.43 -10.28 17.51
N LEU A 96 9.60 -10.68 18.46
CA LEU A 96 8.35 -11.38 18.24
C LEU A 96 7.20 -10.37 18.29
N LEU A 97 6.64 -10.06 17.14
CA LEU A 97 5.41 -9.29 17.03
C LEU A 97 4.22 -10.24 17.17
N LYS A 98 3.26 -9.90 18.04
CA LYS A 98 2.03 -10.69 18.26
C LYS A 98 0.82 -9.90 17.81
N TYR A 99 0.09 -10.45 16.86
CA TYR A 99 -1.13 -9.88 16.29
C TYR A 99 -2.35 -10.60 16.86
N PRO A 100 -3.46 -9.89 17.13
CA PRO A 100 -4.69 -10.53 17.58
C PRO A 100 -5.15 -11.54 16.54
N LYS A 101 -5.53 -12.74 16.97
CA LYS A 101 -6.03 -13.76 16.05
C LYS A 101 -7.37 -13.28 15.45
N ARG A 102 -7.34 -12.91 14.17
CA ARG A 102 -8.51 -12.56 13.37
C ARG A 102 -8.53 -13.41 12.10
N THR A 103 -9.73 -13.71 11.60
CA THR A 103 -9.90 -14.31 10.28
C THR A 103 -9.73 -13.20 9.26
N LEU A 104 -8.70 -13.29 8.43
CA LEU A 104 -8.37 -12.29 7.42
C LEU A 104 -8.28 -12.95 6.05
N TYR A 105 -8.90 -12.31 5.07
CA TYR A 105 -8.89 -12.70 3.68
C TYR A 105 -7.98 -11.75 2.89
N SER A 106 -7.26 -12.31 1.92
CA SER A 106 -6.43 -11.53 1.01
C SER A 106 -7.33 -10.70 0.09
N PHE A 107 -7.12 -9.37 0.05
CA PHE A 107 -7.88 -8.51 -0.85
C PHE A 107 -7.67 -8.91 -2.32
N LYS A 108 -6.43 -9.29 -2.67
CA LYS A 108 -6.09 -9.81 -4.00
C LYS A 108 -6.91 -11.02 -4.39
N GLU A 109 -7.03 -12.00 -3.49
CA GLU A 109 -7.77 -13.23 -3.75
C GLU A 109 -9.27 -12.96 -3.92
N LEU A 110 -9.82 -12.07 -3.10
CA LEU A 110 -11.22 -11.64 -3.21
C LEU A 110 -11.49 -10.90 -4.53
N CYS A 111 -10.56 -10.05 -4.97
CA CYS A 111 -10.66 -9.39 -6.28
C CYS A 111 -10.63 -10.41 -7.43
N ASN A 112 -9.77 -11.42 -7.35
CA ASN A 112 -9.67 -12.48 -8.36
C ASN A 112 -10.85 -13.47 -8.33
N ALA A 113 -11.56 -13.57 -7.20
CA ALA A 113 -12.74 -14.41 -7.04
C ALA A 113 -14.02 -13.80 -7.63
N SER A 114 -13.92 -12.66 -8.35
CA SER A 114 -15.04 -11.94 -8.95
C SER A 114 -15.97 -12.83 -9.79
N ASN A 115 -15.43 -13.85 -10.45
CA ASN A 115 -16.20 -14.79 -11.29
C ASN A 115 -17.11 -15.74 -10.50
N TYR A 116 -16.90 -15.90 -9.19
CA TYR A 116 -17.63 -16.85 -8.34
C TYR A 116 -18.57 -16.17 -7.34
N ILE A 117 -18.45 -14.85 -7.20
CA ILE A 117 -19.28 -14.04 -6.31
C ILE A 117 -20.40 -13.45 -7.15
N ASN A 118 -21.59 -13.29 -6.55
CA ASN A 118 -22.64 -12.49 -7.16
C ASN A 118 -22.07 -11.11 -7.52
N LYS A 119 -22.04 -10.76 -8.81
CA LYS A 119 -21.35 -9.57 -9.31
C LYS A 119 -21.89 -8.27 -8.67
N SER A 120 -23.19 -8.23 -8.35
CA SER A 120 -23.81 -7.12 -7.62
C SER A 120 -23.27 -6.98 -6.19
N HIS A 121 -23.08 -8.10 -5.50
CA HIS A 121 -22.42 -8.11 -4.20
C HIS A 121 -20.95 -7.65 -4.30
N TYR A 122 -20.23 -8.11 -5.32
CA TYR A 122 -18.84 -7.75 -5.56
C TYR A 122 -18.64 -6.24 -5.77
N ILE A 123 -19.50 -5.59 -6.56
CA ILE A 123 -19.47 -4.14 -6.74
C ILE A 123 -19.70 -3.39 -5.42
N ARG A 124 -20.72 -3.79 -4.65
CA ARG A 124 -21.00 -3.15 -3.35
C ARG A 124 -19.82 -3.33 -2.39
N PHE A 125 -19.21 -4.50 -2.41
CA PHE A 125 -17.99 -4.79 -1.69
C PHE A 125 -16.84 -3.85 -2.10
N LEU A 126 -16.60 -3.65 -3.41
CA LEU A 126 -15.58 -2.71 -3.88
C LEU A 126 -15.86 -1.26 -3.45
N ILE A 127 -17.09 -0.78 -3.63
CA ILE A 127 -17.50 0.58 -3.23
C ILE A 127 -17.29 0.78 -1.72
N ASN A 128 -17.73 -0.19 -0.90
CA ASN A 128 -17.55 -0.13 0.54
C ASN A 128 -16.06 -0.17 0.92
N THR A 129 -15.28 -1.03 0.28
CA THR A 129 -13.84 -1.15 0.52
C THR A 129 -13.11 0.14 0.19
N TYR A 130 -13.39 0.76 -0.97
CA TYR A 130 -12.80 2.05 -1.33
C TYR A 130 -13.13 3.12 -0.29
N ARG A 131 -14.39 3.22 0.13
CA ARG A 131 -14.83 4.15 1.19
C ARG A 131 -14.03 3.96 2.47
N LYS A 132 -13.99 2.73 2.99
CA LYS A 132 -13.32 2.39 4.25
C LYS A 132 -11.83 2.66 4.20
N LEU A 133 -11.19 2.41 3.05
CA LEU A 133 -9.77 2.70 2.87
C LEU A 133 -9.50 4.20 2.78
N LEU A 134 -10.36 5.00 2.13
CA LEU A 134 -10.26 6.46 2.15
C LEU A 134 -10.37 7.01 3.58
N GLU A 135 -11.36 6.53 4.35
CA GLU A 135 -11.52 6.89 5.76
C GLU A 135 -10.28 6.50 6.59
N SER A 136 -9.70 5.33 6.32
CA SER A 136 -8.49 4.86 6.98
C SER A 136 -7.26 5.71 6.63
N ILE A 137 -7.12 6.15 5.37
CA ILE A 137 -6.06 7.09 4.96
C ILE A 137 -6.25 8.44 5.65
N ASP A 138 -7.48 8.93 5.80
CA ASP A 138 -7.77 10.18 6.53
C ASP A 138 -7.32 10.09 7.99
N LEU A 139 -7.55 8.94 8.65
CA LEU A 139 -7.03 8.68 9.99
C LEU A 139 -5.50 8.71 10.06
N LEU A 140 -4.80 8.16 9.06
CA LEU A 140 -3.34 8.21 8.98
C LEU A 140 -2.85 9.66 8.81
N LEU A 141 -3.43 10.42 7.88
CA LEU A 141 -3.04 11.81 7.64
C LEU A 141 -3.29 12.70 8.86
N LYS A 142 -4.40 12.52 9.57
CA LYS A 142 -4.67 13.22 10.84
C LYS A 142 -3.62 12.94 11.92
N ASN A 143 -2.99 11.77 11.84
CA ASN A 143 -1.89 11.37 12.72
C ASN A 143 -0.51 11.64 12.11
N ASN A 144 -0.42 12.39 11.00
CA ASN A 144 0.83 12.68 10.25
C ASN A 144 1.56 11.41 9.76
N ILE A 145 0.82 10.37 9.41
CA ILE A 145 1.37 9.12 8.90
C ILE A 145 1.05 8.99 7.40
N VAL A 146 2.02 8.54 6.63
CA VAL A 146 1.83 8.10 5.24
C VAL A 146 2.19 6.63 5.18
N HIS A 147 1.25 5.78 4.74
CA HIS A 147 1.43 4.34 4.70
C HIS A 147 2.51 3.91 3.70
N ASN A 148 2.59 4.60 2.55
CA ASN A 148 3.62 4.48 1.52
C ASN A 148 3.65 3.16 0.73
N GLN A 149 2.79 2.20 1.07
CA GLN A 149 2.67 0.90 0.38
C GLN A 149 1.23 0.44 0.21
N ILE A 150 0.28 1.33 -0.06
CA ILE A 150 -1.10 0.88 -0.34
C ILE A 150 -1.12 0.10 -1.66
N CYS A 151 -1.42 -1.19 -1.60
CA CYS A 151 -1.53 -2.10 -2.73
C CYS A 151 -2.35 -3.35 -2.33
N TYR A 152 -2.53 -4.30 -3.24
CA TYR A 152 -3.26 -5.55 -2.96
C TYR A 152 -2.75 -6.31 -1.74
N ASP A 153 -1.43 -6.33 -1.52
CA ASP A 153 -0.81 -7.16 -0.48
C ASP A 153 -0.82 -6.51 0.91
N THR A 154 -1.17 -5.23 0.99
CA THR A 154 -1.26 -4.47 2.25
C THR A 154 -2.68 -4.20 2.70
N VAL A 155 -3.68 -4.57 1.89
CA VAL A 155 -5.09 -4.55 2.25
C VAL A 155 -5.55 -5.97 2.57
N CYS A 156 -6.27 -6.14 3.67
CA CYS A 156 -6.98 -7.37 3.98
C CYS A 156 -8.43 -7.08 4.36
N ILE A 157 -9.28 -8.10 4.23
CA ILE A 157 -10.69 -8.05 4.60
C ILE A 157 -10.91 -8.98 5.77
N ASP A 158 -11.61 -8.54 6.80
CA ASP A 158 -11.95 -9.42 7.92
C ASP A 158 -13.25 -10.19 7.68
N ASN A 159 -13.70 -10.98 8.67
CA ASN A 159 -14.94 -11.75 8.61
C ASN A 159 -16.22 -10.89 8.77
N HIS A 160 -16.10 -9.57 8.82
CA HIS A 160 -17.19 -8.60 8.85
C HIS A 160 -17.23 -7.75 7.58
N ASP A 161 -16.47 -8.11 6.56
CA ASP A 161 -16.29 -7.36 5.31
C ASP A 161 -15.69 -5.95 5.52
N ASP A 162 -15.01 -5.73 6.64
CA ASP A 162 -14.27 -4.50 6.90
C ASP A 162 -12.87 -4.58 6.29
N ALA A 163 -12.52 -3.55 5.51
CA ALA A 163 -11.21 -3.42 4.89
C ALA A 163 -10.21 -2.80 5.86
N LEU A 164 -9.09 -3.47 6.05
CA LEU A 164 -8.04 -3.09 6.99
C LEU A 164 -6.72 -2.86 6.25
N ILE A 165 -6.00 -1.79 6.62
CA ILE A 165 -4.62 -1.54 6.16
C ILE A 165 -3.65 -2.28 7.09
N THR A 166 -2.61 -2.88 6.50
CA THR A 166 -1.62 -3.72 7.17
C THR A 166 -0.21 -3.41 6.69
N ARG A 167 0.81 -3.95 7.38
CA ARG A 167 2.25 -3.84 7.01
C ARG A 167 2.82 -2.42 7.07
N PHE A 168 2.77 -1.82 8.26
CA PHE A 168 3.27 -0.47 8.53
C PHE A 168 4.80 -0.30 8.55
N GLY A 169 5.57 -1.35 8.21
CA GLY A 169 7.03 -1.31 8.28
C GLY A 169 7.66 -0.21 7.42
N LEU A 170 7.02 0.12 6.29
CA LEU A 170 7.49 1.15 5.33
C LEU A 170 6.67 2.45 5.39
N SER A 171 5.77 2.57 6.37
CA SER A 171 5.03 3.79 6.61
C SER A 171 5.94 4.86 7.23
N MET A 172 5.71 6.12 6.90
CA MET A 172 6.51 7.25 7.37
C MET A 172 5.74 8.05 8.42
N TYR A 173 6.43 8.43 9.50
CA TYR A 173 5.93 9.40 10.46
C TYR A 173 6.43 10.80 10.09
N THR A 174 5.54 11.61 9.54
CA THR A 174 5.88 12.78 8.73
C THR A 174 5.83 14.12 9.47
N ILE A 175 6.04 14.10 10.79
CA ILE A 175 6.18 15.33 11.58
C ILE A 175 7.40 16.11 11.09
N PRO A 176 7.30 17.45 10.89
CA PRO A 176 8.40 18.26 10.34
C PRO A 176 9.76 18.09 11.02
N SER A 177 9.79 17.83 12.34
CA SER A 177 11.03 17.58 13.09
C SER A 177 11.74 16.26 12.72
N ASN A 178 11.01 15.30 12.16
CA ASN A 178 11.50 13.97 11.82
C ASN A 178 11.89 13.84 10.34
N ILE A 179 11.52 14.82 9.50
CA ILE A 179 11.86 14.82 8.08
C ILE A 179 13.29 15.37 7.92
N ASN A 180 14.26 14.50 8.17
CA ASN A 180 15.66 14.74 7.84
C ASN A 180 16.16 13.70 6.83
N HIS A 181 17.28 13.98 6.18
CA HIS A 181 17.83 13.10 5.13
C HIS A 181 18.09 11.67 5.64
N GLU A 182 18.59 11.51 6.88
CA GLU A 182 18.89 10.20 7.47
C GLU A 182 17.64 9.35 7.71
N TYR A 183 16.52 9.97 8.11
CA TYR A 183 15.25 9.29 8.30
C TYR A 183 14.59 8.91 6.97
N ILE A 184 14.72 9.77 5.94
CA ILE A 184 14.04 9.58 4.65
C ILE A 184 14.73 8.50 3.81
N HIS A 185 16.07 8.50 3.79
CA HIS A 185 16.85 7.65 2.89
C HIS A 185 16.46 6.15 2.93
N PRO A 186 16.21 5.51 4.09
CA PRO A 186 15.76 4.11 4.15
C PRO A 186 14.45 3.81 3.41
N PHE A 187 13.58 4.79 3.18
CA PHE A 187 12.30 4.56 2.47
C PHE A 187 12.43 4.57 0.94
N PHE A 188 13.57 5.01 0.41
CA PHE A 188 13.82 5.20 -1.03
C PHE A 188 15.03 4.38 -1.51
N THR A 189 15.04 3.08 -1.22
CA THR A 189 16.19 2.20 -1.50
C THR A 189 16.22 1.63 -2.92
N THR A 190 15.15 1.78 -3.69
CA THR A 190 15.01 1.14 -5.00
C THR A 190 14.18 1.99 -5.93
N TYR A 191 14.75 2.37 -7.06
CA TYR A 191 14.01 2.96 -8.17
C TYR A 191 13.35 1.85 -9.02
N ASP A 192 12.02 1.80 -8.97
CA ASP A 192 11.19 0.92 -9.79
C ASP A 192 10.18 1.76 -10.61
N PRO A 193 10.49 2.10 -11.87
CA PRO A 193 9.57 2.86 -12.73
C PRO A 193 8.33 2.07 -13.17
N ALA A 194 8.30 0.74 -12.97
CA ALA A 194 7.14 -0.07 -13.30
C ALA A 194 6.13 -0.14 -12.14
N TYR A 195 6.49 0.34 -10.94
CA TYR A 195 5.64 0.29 -9.77
C TYR A 195 4.50 1.32 -9.85
N PRO A 196 3.25 0.90 -10.06
CA PRO A 196 2.18 1.81 -10.47
C PRO A 196 1.58 2.64 -9.33
N TYR A 197 1.91 2.30 -8.09
CA TYR A 197 1.34 2.93 -6.89
C TYR A 197 2.18 4.11 -6.40
N TRP A 198 3.33 4.38 -7.00
CA TRP A 198 4.14 5.54 -6.67
C TRP A 198 3.80 6.74 -7.57
N PRO A 199 3.58 7.92 -6.99
CA PRO A 199 3.41 9.13 -7.77
C PRO A 199 4.76 9.58 -8.37
N ILE A 200 4.73 10.36 -9.46
CA ILE A 200 5.95 10.69 -10.22
C ILE A 200 7.04 11.39 -9.39
N GLU A 201 6.65 12.25 -8.45
CA GLU A 201 7.59 12.91 -7.55
C GLU A 201 8.29 11.93 -6.59
N PHE A 202 7.62 10.82 -6.26
CA PHE A 202 8.22 9.72 -5.52
C PHE A 202 9.26 8.98 -6.38
N HIS A 203 8.94 8.72 -7.65
CA HIS A 203 9.91 8.13 -8.60
C HIS A 203 11.14 9.02 -8.78
N VAL A 204 10.98 10.35 -8.83
CA VAL A 204 12.10 11.31 -8.90
C VAL A 204 13.01 11.21 -7.67
N LEU A 205 12.44 11.22 -6.46
CA LEU A 205 13.24 11.06 -5.24
C LEU A 205 13.91 9.68 -5.18
N SER A 206 13.18 8.63 -5.54
CA SER A 206 13.70 7.28 -5.57
C SER A 206 14.87 7.15 -6.55
N TYR A 207 14.77 7.77 -7.72
CA TYR A 207 15.84 7.82 -8.71
C TYR A 207 17.08 8.53 -8.17
N LEU A 208 16.91 9.73 -7.60
CA LEU A 208 18.00 10.51 -7.02
C LEU A 208 18.74 9.76 -5.91
N LEU A 209 17.99 9.21 -4.95
CA LEU A 209 18.56 8.55 -3.78
C LEU A 209 19.21 7.20 -4.13
N THR A 210 18.58 6.41 -5.02
CA THR A 210 19.16 5.14 -5.49
C THR A 210 20.46 5.36 -6.27
N ASN A 211 20.53 6.42 -7.08
CA ASN A 211 21.71 6.75 -7.87
C ASN A 211 22.72 7.66 -7.14
N LYS A 212 22.47 7.98 -5.85
CA LYS A 212 23.34 8.83 -5.01
C LYS A 212 23.64 10.20 -5.65
N MET A 213 22.61 10.83 -6.20
CA MET A 213 22.71 12.11 -6.90
C MET A 213 22.33 13.27 -5.97
N GLU A 214 23.16 14.30 -5.95
CA GLU A 214 22.91 15.53 -5.17
C GLU A 214 22.03 16.55 -5.89
N THR A 215 21.85 16.41 -7.20
CA THR A 215 21.05 17.30 -8.07
C THR A 215 20.49 16.51 -9.25
N ILE A 216 19.45 17.00 -9.93
CA ILE A 216 18.91 16.39 -11.15
C ILE A 216 19.13 17.28 -12.38
N SER A 217 19.31 16.67 -13.55
CA SER A 217 19.39 17.38 -14.85
C SER A 217 18.10 17.20 -15.65
N SER A 218 17.91 18.00 -16.71
CA SER A 218 16.76 17.84 -17.60
C SER A 218 16.70 16.45 -18.24
N LEU A 219 17.84 15.90 -18.67
CA LEU A 219 17.92 14.56 -19.26
C LEU A 219 17.41 13.48 -18.29
N HIS A 220 17.77 13.58 -17.01
CA HIS A 220 17.31 12.62 -16.00
C HIS A 220 15.82 12.78 -15.70
N ILE A 221 15.28 14.00 -15.72
CA ILE A 221 13.83 14.24 -15.59
C ILE A 221 13.09 13.57 -16.74
N ASP A 222 13.53 13.81 -17.98
CA ASP A 222 12.90 13.21 -19.17
C ASP A 222 12.96 11.69 -19.12
N GLN A 223 14.09 11.12 -18.69
CA GLN A 223 14.25 9.69 -18.49
C GLN A 223 13.25 9.14 -17.44
N VAL A 224 13.15 9.75 -16.26
CA VAL A 224 12.24 9.28 -15.20
C VAL A 224 10.79 9.34 -15.67
N VAL A 225 10.38 10.42 -16.32
CA VAL A 225 9.01 10.58 -16.84
C VAL A 225 8.70 9.53 -17.91
N GLU A 226 9.58 9.38 -18.90
CA GLU A 226 9.39 8.42 -19.99
C GLU A 226 9.36 6.98 -19.48
N GLU A 227 10.30 6.61 -18.60
CA GLU A 227 10.34 5.26 -18.03
C GLU A 227 9.10 4.95 -17.18
N THR A 228 8.65 5.91 -16.36
CA THR A 228 7.46 5.73 -15.51
C THR A 228 6.21 5.56 -16.37
N ILE A 229 6.07 6.32 -17.45
CA ILE A 229 4.87 6.22 -18.31
C ILE A 229 4.90 4.95 -19.16
N SER A 230 6.03 4.68 -19.83
CA SER A 230 6.15 3.54 -20.75
C SER A 230 6.10 2.17 -20.05
N LYS A 231 6.59 2.07 -18.81
CA LYS A 231 6.62 0.80 -18.06
C LYS A 231 5.38 0.61 -17.18
N ASN A 232 4.62 1.66 -16.88
CA ASN A 232 3.42 1.55 -16.05
C ASN A 232 2.22 1.03 -16.88
N LYS A 233 1.90 -0.26 -16.66
CA LYS A 233 0.80 -0.95 -17.34
C LYS A 233 -0.58 -0.31 -17.10
N LEU A 234 -0.77 0.44 -16.01
CA LEU A 234 -2.02 1.12 -15.72
C LEU A 234 -2.31 2.19 -16.78
N PHE A 235 -1.32 3.01 -17.13
CA PHE A 235 -1.49 4.06 -18.15
C PHE A 235 -1.72 3.46 -19.53
N ALA A 236 -1.01 2.39 -19.89
CA ALA A 236 -1.25 1.68 -21.15
C ALA A 236 -2.70 1.17 -21.26
N ARG A 237 -3.27 0.62 -20.17
CA ARG A 237 -4.67 0.17 -20.14
C ARG A 237 -5.66 1.33 -20.24
N LEU A 238 -5.39 2.45 -19.57
CA LEU A 238 -6.25 3.64 -19.63
C LEU A 238 -6.31 4.25 -21.03
N SER A 239 -5.16 4.38 -21.70
CA SER A 239 -5.11 4.85 -23.10
C SER A 239 -5.96 3.95 -24.02
N SER A 240 -5.87 2.62 -23.83
CA SER A 240 -6.68 1.67 -24.59
C SER A 240 -8.18 1.81 -24.32
N MET A 241 -8.59 2.14 -23.10
CA MET A 241 -9.99 2.38 -22.76
C MET A 241 -10.52 3.67 -23.40
N ASN A 242 -9.70 4.73 -23.39
CA ASN A 242 -10.10 6.05 -23.90
C ASN A 242 -10.04 6.17 -25.43
N ASN A 243 -9.50 5.15 -26.13
CA ASN A 243 -9.25 5.16 -27.57
C ASN A 243 -8.45 6.39 -28.02
N ASP A 244 -7.47 6.82 -27.22
CA ASP A 244 -6.74 8.07 -27.43
C ASP A 244 -5.29 7.86 -27.94
N ASP A 245 -4.90 6.62 -28.23
CA ASP A 245 -3.53 6.22 -28.62
C ASP A 245 -2.43 6.82 -27.70
N GLY A 246 -2.78 7.04 -26.43
CA GLY A 246 -1.91 7.63 -25.41
C GLY A 246 -1.68 9.14 -25.52
N GLU A 247 -2.43 9.86 -26.35
CA GLU A 247 -2.28 11.32 -26.52
C GLU A 247 -2.50 12.08 -25.22
N GLN A 248 -3.50 11.70 -24.40
CA GLN A 248 -3.73 12.35 -23.11
C GLN A 248 -2.51 12.21 -22.18
N TYR A 249 -1.89 11.04 -22.19
CA TYR A 249 -0.71 10.76 -21.37
C TYR A 249 0.55 11.42 -21.90
N LYS A 250 0.72 11.57 -23.22
CA LYS A 250 1.79 12.39 -23.80
C LYS A 250 1.67 13.86 -23.37
N ILE A 251 0.44 14.39 -23.34
CA ILE A 251 0.18 15.75 -22.84
C ILE A 251 0.54 15.85 -21.36
N GLN A 252 0.11 14.88 -20.53
CA GLN A 252 0.46 14.84 -19.11
C GLN A 252 1.97 14.68 -18.89
N ALA A 253 2.66 13.87 -19.69
CA ALA A 253 4.11 13.70 -19.66
C ALA A 253 4.81 15.04 -19.84
N LYS A 254 4.45 15.78 -20.91
CA LYS A 254 5.00 17.10 -21.19
C LYS A 254 4.75 18.09 -20.06
N GLN A 255 3.53 18.13 -19.52
CA GLN A 255 3.20 18.99 -18.38
C GLN A 255 4.00 18.60 -17.12
N THR A 256 4.24 17.32 -16.93
CA THR A 256 5.00 16.78 -15.80
C THR A 256 6.47 17.13 -15.91
N THR A 257 7.09 16.96 -17.09
CA THR A 257 8.45 17.45 -17.36
C THR A 257 8.56 18.94 -17.07
N MET A 258 7.61 19.76 -17.59
CA MET A 258 7.60 21.20 -17.32
C MET A 258 7.50 21.53 -15.83
N TYR A 259 6.68 20.79 -15.08
CA TYR A 259 6.56 20.95 -13.63
C TYR A 259 7.86 20.57 -12.91
N LEU A 260 8.51 19.48 -13.32
CA LEU A 260 9.73 18.97 -12.69
C LEU A 260 10.98 19.80 -13.00
N ASN A 261 10.97 20.61 -14.07
CA ASN A 261 12.09 21.48 -14.44
C ASN A 261 12.51 22.44 -13.32
N LYS A 262 11.63 22.75 -12.36
CA LYS A 262 11.99 23.54 -11.16
C LYS A 262 13.08 22.89 -10.30
N TYR A 263 13.32 21.59 -10.44
CA TYR A 263 14.34 20.85 -9.70
C TYR A 263 15.71 20.82 -10.39
N ILE A 264 15.81 21.28 -11.64
CA ILE A 264 17.07 21.24 -12.39
C ILE A 264 18.15 22.01 -11.63
N ASN A 265 19.27 21.33 -11.37
CA ASN A 265 20.43 21.83 -10.63
C ASN A 265 20.10 22.33 -9.20
N GLN A 266 18.93 21.99 -8.66
CA GLN A 266 18.62 22.29 -7.27
C GLN A 266 19.27 21.27 -6.33
N PRO A 267 19.70 21.69 -5.13
CA PRO A 267 20.23 20.76 -4.13
C PRO A 267 19.20 19.70 -3.72
N LEU A 268 19.64 18.46 -3.49
CA LEU A 268 18.80 17.34 -3.07
C LEU A 268 17.89 17.68 -1.89
N LYS A 269 18.41 18.43 -0.90
CA LYS A 269 17.63 18.91 0.24
C LYS A 269 16.40 19.72 -0.19
N TYR A 270 16.55 20.65 -1.12
CA TYR A 270 15.44 21.44 -1.65
C TYR A 270 14.41 20.55 -2.36
N ILE A 271 14.89 19.60 -3.16
CA ILE A 271 14.01 18.66 -3.89
C ILE A 271 13.20 17.82 -2.90
N ILE A 272 13.84 17.28 -1.86
CA ILE A 272 13.18 16.53 -0.80
C ILE A 272 12.11 17.39 -0.12
N GLU A 273 12.45 18.60 0.31
CA GLU A 273 11.51 19.50 1.00
C GLU A 273 10.28 19.80 0.15
N ASP A 274 10.46 20.16 -1.12
CA ASP A 274 9.34 20.49 -2.02
C ASP A 274 8.49 19.26 -2.39
N VAL A 275 9.11 18.10 -2.63
CA VAL A 275 8.36 16.85 -2.89
C VAL A 275 7.52 16.44 -1.68
N PHE A 276 8.06 16.58 -0.47
CA PHE A 276 7.36 16.26 0.78
C PHE A 276 6.22 17.23 1.11
N CYS A 277 6.05 18.34 0.40
CA CYS A 277 4.83 19.15 0.47
C CYS A 277 3.60 18.36 -0.01
N TYR A 278 3.78 17.41 -0.92
CA TYR A 278 2.69 16.64 -1.54
C TYR A 278 2.47 15.26 -0.92
N LYS A 279 3.20 14.91 0.15
CA LYS A 279 3.13 13.60 0.84
C LYS A 279 1.72 13.18 1.25
N HIS A 280 0.86 14.16 1.54
CA HIS A 280 -0.53 13.95 1.93
C HIS A 280 -1.40 13.37 0.80
N THR A 281 -0.91 13.34 -0.44
CA THR A 281 -1.61 12.77 -1.60
C THR A 281 -1.12 11.37 -1.99
N TRP A 282 -0.03 10.86 -1.40
CA TRP A 282 0.63 9.64 -1.88
C TRP A 282 -0.19 8.37 -1.66
N ASP A 283 -0.76 8.18 -0.47
CA ASP A 283 -1.61 7.01 -0.21
C ASP A 283 -2.92 7.06 -1.00
N GLN A 284 -3.45 8.27 -1.23
CA GLN A 284 -4.64 8.48 -2.05
C GLN A 284 -4.36 8.17 -3.53
N TYR A 285 -3.20 8.59 -4.05
CA TYR A 285 -2.70 8.21 -5.37
C TYR A 285 -2.65 6.68 -5.48
N ALA A 286 -1.98 6.02 -4.54
CA ALA A 286 -1.81 4.57 -4.53
C ALA A 286 -3.16 3.82 -4.47
N LEU A 287 -4.07 4.27 -3.60
CA LEU A 287 -5.42 3.70 -3.50
C LEU A 287 -6.21 3.88 -4.79
N SER A 288 -6.14 5.06 -5.41
CA SER A 288 -6.84 5.30 -6.68
C SER A 288 -6.25 4.51 -7.84
N ALA A 289 -4.92 4.36 -7.91
CA ALA A 289 -4.26 3.51 -8.89
C ALA A 289 -4.67 2.03 -8.71
N LEU A 290 -4.76 1.54 -7.47
CA LEU A 290 -5.24 0.20 -7.14
C LEU A 290 -6.66 -0.05 -7.64
N PHE A 291 -7.59 0.83 -7.27
CA PHE A 291 -8.99 0.68 -7.67
C PHE A 291 -9.22 0.88 -9.16
N LEU A 292 -8.45 1.77 -9.79
CA LEU A 292 -8.54 1.95 -11.23
C LEU A 292 -8.08 0.69 -11.97
N GLY A 293 -7.01 0.05 -11.49
CA GLY A 293 -6.59 -1.27 -12.00
C GLY A 293 -7.69 -2.33 -11.90
N ILE A 294 -8.41 -2.40 -10.78
CA ILE A 294 -9.55 -3.32 -10.58
C ILE A 294 -10.68 -3.01 -11.57
N LEU A 295 -11.06 -1.74 -11.72
CA LEU A 295 -12.16 -1.33 -12.60
C LEU A 295 -11.86 -1.60 -14.07
N LEU A 296 -10.62 -1.36 -14.51
CA LEU A 296 -10.19 -1.66 -15.88
C LEU A 296 -10.22 -3.16 -16.17
N GLU A 297 -9.78 -3.99 -15.22
CA GLU A 297 -9.86 -5.45 -15.37
C GLU A 297 -11.32 -5.94 -15.47
N LEU A 298 -12.23 -5.36 -14.67
CA LEU A 298 -13.67 -5.64 -14.79
C LEU A 298 -14.23 -5.24 -16.16
N GLN A 299 -13.81 -4.10 -16.70
CA GLN A 299 -14.22 -3.65 -18.02
C GLN A 299 -13.71 -4.55 -19.15
N GLU A 300 -12.48 -5.04 -19.05
CA GLU A 300 -11.91 -5.99 -20.02
C GLU A 300 -12.73 -7.29 -20.09
N GLN A 301 -13.28 -7.72 -18.95
CA GLN A 301 -14.16 -8.89 -18.85
C GLN A 301 -15.58 -8.60 -19.38
N GLU A 302 -16.10 -7.38 -19.17
CA GLU A 302 -17.50 -7.01 -19.45
C GLU A 302 -17.59 -5.70 -20.26
N ARG A 303 -17.62 -5.82 -21.59
CA ARG A 303 -17.54 -4.68 -22.53
C ARG A 303 -18.64 -3.63 -22.39
N ASN A 304 -19.75 -3.95 -21.72
CA ASN A 304 -20.89 -3.04 -21.59
C ASN A 304 -20.71 -1.96 -20.49
N PHE A 305 -19.67 -2.08 -19.64
CA PHE A 305 -19.44 -1.14 -18.55
C PHE A 305 -19.14 0.30 -18.96
N ILE A 306 -18.53 0.49 -20.14
CA ILE A 306 -18.13 1.80 -20.67
C ILE A 306 -19.32 2.76 -20.81
N LYS A 307 -20.55 2.22 -20.89
CA LYS A 307 -21.77 3.03 -21.02
C LYS A 307 -22.40 3.43 -19.69
N ASN A 308 -21.97 2.84 -18.58
CA ASN A 308 -22.58 3.11 -17.29
C ASN A 308 -22.03 4.41 -16.68
N GLN A 309 -22.93 5.35 -16.39
CA GLN A 309 -22.55 6.67 -15.88
C GLN A 309 -21.85 6.62 -14.53
N PHE A 310 -22.25 5.71 -13.62
CA PHE A 310 -21.56 5.55 -12.33
C PHE A 310 -20.12 5.08 -12.53
N PHE A 311 -19.91 4.07 -13.37
CA PHE A 311 -18.57 3.58 -13.69
C PHE A 311 -17.68 4.68 -14.27
N ILE A 312 -18.19 5.42 -15.26
CA ILE A 312 -17.47 6.54 -15.90
C ILE A 312 -17.09 7.59 -14.85
N SER A 313 -18.04 8.02 -14.02
CA SER A 313 -17.78 9.02 -12.99
C SER A 313 -16.85 8.51 -11.89
N PHE A 314 -16.88 7.21 -11.57
CA PHE A 314 -15.93 6.63 -10.62
C PHE A 314 -14.52 6.61 -11.20
N VAL A 315 -14.35 6.15 -12.44
CA VAL A 315 -13.06 6.19 -13.15
C VAL A 315 -12.49 7.61 -13.20
N GLN A 316 -13.31 8.60 -13.57
CA GLN A 316 -12.90 10.01 -13.61
C GLN A 316 -12.43 10.54 -12.25
N LEU A 317 -13.13 10.17 -11.16
CA LEU A 317 -12.71 10.50 -9.80
C LEU A 317 -11.32 9.92 -9.49
N LEU A 318 -11.07 8.66 -9.87
CA LEU A 318 -9.78 8.01 -9.65
C LEU A 318 -8.66 8.66 -10.49
N GLU A 319 -8.94 9.00 -11.76
CA GLU A 319 -8.01 9.71 -12.65
C GLU A 319 -7.58 11.07 -12.08
N CYS A 320 -8.51 11.82 -11.48
CA CYS A 320 -8.19 13.08 -10.80
C CYS A 320 -7.24 12.91 -9.60
N ASN A 321 -7.20 11.73 -8.97
CA ASN A 321 -6.29 11.44 -7.86
C ASN A 321 -4.91 10.94 -8.34
N ILE A 322 -4.84 10.33 -9.53
CA ILE A 322 -3.59 9.81 -10.10
C ILE A 322 -2.91 10.76 -11.09
N TYR A 323 -3.35 12.03 -11.12
CA TYR A 323 -2.76 13.04 -11.99
C TYR A 323 -1.25 13.16 -11.73
N MET A 324 -0.44 13.17 -12.79
CA MET A 324 1.03 13.13 -12.62
C MET A 324 1.56 14.38 -11.90
N VAL A 325 1.10 15.57 -12.30
CA VAL A 325 1.45 16.83 -11.63
C VAL A 325 0.80 16.89 -10.23
N PRO A 326 1.58 16.90 -9.13
CA PRO A 326 1.05 16.74 -7.77
C PRO A 326 0.03 17.80 -7.37
N SER A 327 0.24 19.06 -7.77
CA SER A 327 -0.64 20.19 -7.45
C SER A 327 -2.00 20.14 -8.12
N LYS A 328 -2.21 19.25 -9.10
CA LYS A 328 -3.49 19.05 -9.78
C LYS A 328 -4.32 17.90 -9.19
N ARG A 329 -3.76 17.14 -8.24
CA ARG A 329 -4.50 16.07 -7.56
C ARG A 329 -5.53 16.66 -6.62
N MET A 330 -6.67 15.98 -6.48
CA MET A 330 -7.66 16.36 -5.47
C MET A 330 -7.14 16.06 -4.07
N SER A 331 -7.48 16.93 -3.12
CA SER A 331 -7.28 16.63 -1.70
C SER A 331 -8.17 15.46 -1.25
N LEU A 332 -7.73 14.72 -0.23
CA LEU A 332 -8.48 13.59 0.31
C LEU A 332 -9.91 13.97 0.75
N LYS A 333 -10.05 15.14 1.39
CA LYS A 333 -11.35 15.68 1.79
C LYS A 333 -12.28 15.86 0.58
N HIS A 334 -11.77 16.48 -0.48
CA HIS A 334 -12.56 16.71 -1.68
C HIS A 334 -12.91 15.39 -2.39
N THR A 335 -12.01 14.42 -2.38
CA THR A 335 -12.26 13.08 -2.93
C THR A 335 -13.33 12.33 -2.16
N LEU A 336 -13.32 12.40 -0.82
CA LEU A 336 -14.42 11.86 0.00
C LEU A 336 -15.74 12.55 -0.36
N GLU A 337 -15.79 13.87 -0.43
CA GLU A 337 -17.00 14.62 -0.80
C GLU A 337 -17.54 14.19 -2.18
N CYS A 338 -16.68 14.16 -3.20
CA CYS A 338 -17.05 13.74 -4.55
C CYS A 338 -17.46 12.26 -4.62
N PHE A 339 -16.80 11.38 -3.87
CA PHE A 339 -17.18 9.97 -3.80
C PHE A 339 -18.53 9.76 -3.12
N HIS A 340 -18.79 10.47 -2.01
CA HIS A 340 -20.09 10.45 -1.35
C HIS A 340 -21.19 10.98 -2.29
N LYS A 341 -20.93 12.08 -2.98
CA LYS A 341 -21.83 12.65 -3.98
C LYS A 341 -22.15 11.64 -5.08
N LEU A 342 -21.11 10.98 -5.61
CA LEU A 342 -21.25 9.92 -6.61
C LEU A 342 -22.18 8.80 -6.13
N ILE A 343 -22.04 8.32 -4.89
CA ILE A 343 -22.89 7.25 -4.35
C ILE A 343 -24.33 7.72 -4.13
N CYS A 344 -24.52 8.95 -3.61
CA CYS A 344 -25.84 9.45 -3.22
C CYS A 344 -26.67 9.98 -4.39
N GLU A 345 -26.03 10.56 -5.41
CA GLU A 345 -26.71 11.21 -6.53
C GLU A 345 -26.86 10.31 -7.76
N THR A 346 -26.22 9.14 -7.78
CA THR A 346 -26.46 8.17 -8.84
C THR A 346 -27.90 7.69 -8.76
N ASP A 347 -28.66 7.94 -9.84
CA ASP A 347 -30.03 7.45 -9.97
C ASP A 347 -30.08 5.95 -9.68
N ILE A 348 -31.02 5.52 -8.84
CA ILE A 348 -31.16 4.12 -8.46
C ILE A 348 -31.35 3.21 -9.68
N ASN A 349 -31.89 3.72 -10.78
CA ASN A 349 -32.05 3.02 -12.05
C ASN A 349 -30.72 2.92 -12.80
N ILE A 350 -29.87 3.96 -12.81
CA ILE A 350 -28.52 3.91 -13.39
C ILE A 350 -27.63 2.94 -12.60
N PHE A 351 -27.76 2.98 -11.27
CA PHE A 351 -27.10 2.01 -10.40
C PHE A 351 -27.65 0.61 -10.65
N ARG A 352 -28.97 0.43 -10.77
CA ARG A 352 -29.58 -0.87 -11.08
C ARG A 352 -29.16 -1.38 -12.45
N GLU A 353 -29.08 -0.53 -13.47
CA GLU A 353 -28.54 -0.88 -14.79
C GLU A 353 -27.09 -1.36 -14.68
N PHE A 354 -26.26 -0.72 -13.86
CA PHE A 354 -24.91 -1.22 -13.55
C PHE A 354 -24.96 -2.61 -12.92
N MET A 355 -25.88 -2.84 -11.97
CA MET A 355 -26.06 -4.14 -11.34
C MET A 355 -26.62 -5.21 -12.30
N ASP A 356 -27.48 -4.81 -13.25
CA ASP A 356 -28.17 -5.69 -14.19
C ASP A 356 -27.27 -6.10 -15.36
N LEU A 357 -26.42 -5.19 -15.85
CA LEU A 357 -25.31 -5.52 -16.76
C LEU A 357 -24.39 -6.61 -16.20
N MET A 358 -24.42 -6.79 -14.88
CA MET A 358 -23.60 -7.72 -14.13
C MET A 358 -24.30 -9.04 -13.76
N ASN A 359 -25.61 -9.18 -14.00
CA ASN A 359 -26.35 -10.42 -13.72
C ASN A 359 -26.60 -11.29 -14.97
N VAL A 360 -26.04 -10.92 -16.12
CA VAL A 360 -25.93 -11.75 -17.34
C VAL A 360 -24.59 -12.48 -17.33
#